data_AF-A0A0G4IPC2-F1
#
_entry.id   AF-A0A0G4IPC2-F1
#
_cell.length_a   1.000
_cell.length_b   1.000
_cell.length_c   1.000
_cell.angle_alpha   90.00
_cell.angle_beta   90.00
_cell.angle_gamma   90.00
#
_symmetry.space_group_name_H-M   'P 1'
#
loop_
_entity.id
_entity.type
_entity.pdbx_description
1 polymer ?
#
loop_
_entity_poly.entity_id
_entity_poly.type
_entity_poly.pdbx_seq_one_letter_code
_entity_poly.pdbx_strand_id
1 'polypeptide(L)'
;LVATLPSASLLSQCIESCAGGAPLDHLVRSVKSGAGAQVSVLEWQPHLIIALQVDSRVAIGDATSTVVWDGELVPEFAQRLWESVHDDCGIASVVARWRKRNPAGDVVVTGHGYASCLAVLHARYLAEQGASVRTVLFGSPPVWEPSFAEAFTRRLPNTHRVVYERDALALSGPEGDRVHVGTLLHFRKSGRVCDDVWKIERTPMADHGDVELYRSSVRSWNGVIDNVRKRRRAVNAFQKLMADEPERDLLVDLAEISCLIYEAGDVVATRAGDLPSSQPFTMLDFMTSEEDAEVGVFRYGKDDLVIAYRGSSSVKDMYIDLATAPVPFDEVFEEDDEARVHQGFLTQFRSVRDRVDAVVQRHLETIRRVIVCGHSLGAANAILCALHLQDRFALGDRLIQVGYGCSRVGNDRFRRVYRAMVKNSYLIINDNDLVSGTLLKSEFRHVGRILHIRSGTNHLYDSVPDAWLPYSVSDHSIVRYIERLRQWSGRVLPSKATEAIIDDDTAEPYTPFEILSSFAD
;
A
#
# COMPACT_ATOMS: atom_id res chain seq x y z
N LEU A 1 12.58 1.06 10.37
CA LEU A 1 12.82 0.47 9.03
C LEU A 1 14.16 -0.25 8.99
N VAL A 2 15.27 0.47 9.14
CA VAL A 2 16.63 -0.08 9.20
C VAL A 2 16.82 -1.12 10.33
N ALA A 3 16.21 -0.89 11.50
CA ALA A 3 16.29 -1.78 12.67
C ALA A 3 15.46 -3.08 12.58
N THR A 4 14.66 -3.31 11.52
CA THR A 4 13.69 -4.43 11.47
C THR A 4 13.88 -5.39 10.28
N LEU A 5 14.99 -5.27 9.55
CA LEU A 5 15.24 -6.04 8.32
C LEU A 5 16.25 -7.18 8.56
N PRO A 6 15.97 -8.43 8.15
CA PRO A 6 16.76 -9.60 8.59
C PRO A 6 18.08 -9.82 7.84
N SER A 7 18.43 -9.00 6.85
CA SER A 7 19.69 -9.13 6.10
C SER A 7 20.18 -7.80 5.52
N ALA A 8 21.49 -7.71 5.31
CA ALA A 8 22.14 -6.53 4.72
C ALA A 8 21.65 -6.23 3.29
N SER A 9 21.31 -7.25 2.50
CA SER A 9 20.76 -7.09 1.15
C SER A 9 19.35 -6.49 1.15
N LEU A 10 18.50 -6.89 2.09
CA LEU A 10 17.17 -6.30 2.27
C LEU A 10 17.23 -4.89 2.86
N LEU A 11 18.22 -4.64 3.73
CA LEU A 11 18.52 -3.31 4.26
C LEU A 11 18.87 -2.33 3.13
N SER A 12 19.74 -2.75 2.22
CA SER A 12 20.16 -1.98 1.05
C SER A 12 18.98 -1.63 0.13
N GLN A 13 18.17 -2.63 -0.25
CA GLN A 13 16.99 -2.45 -1.11
C GLN A 13 15.90 -1.56 -0.46
N CYS A 14 15.76 -1.59 0.87
CA CYS A 14 14.78 -0.78 1.57
C CYS A 14 15.20 0.69 1.72
N ILE A 15 16.50 0.99 1.77
CA ILE A 15 17.02 2.36 1.89
C ILE A 15 16.91 3.10 0.56
N GLU A 16 17.24 2.45 -0.56
CA GLU A 16 16.96 2.97 -1.93
C GLU A 16 15.49 3.37 -2.10
N SER A 17 14.59 2.56 -1.55
CA SER A 17 13.14 2.78 -1.62
C SER A 17 12.65 3.92 -0.73
N CYS A 18 13.38 4.31 0.32
CA CYS A 18 12.94 5.31 1.30
C CYS A 18 13.55 6.70 1.07
N ALA A 19 14.66 6.82 0.34
CA ALA A 19 15.40 8.05 0.14
C ALA A 19 15.05 8.83 -1.15
N GLY A 20 13.88 8.57 -1.76
CA GLY A 20 13.41 9.35 -2.91
C GLY A 20 14.30 9.27 -4.16
N GLY A 21 15.05 8.18 -4.35
CA GLY A 21 15.91 7.99 -5.52
C GLY A 21 17.40 8.32 -5.32
N ALA A 22 17.89 8.48 -4.09
CA ALA A 22 19.33 8.48 -3.84
C ALA A 22 19.92 7.06 -4.06
N PRO A 23 20.96 6.88 -4.89
CA PRO A 23 21.54 5.56 -5.20
C PRO A 23 22.23 4.91 -3.98
N LEU A 24 22.31 3.58 -4.00
CA LEU A 24 22.82 2.65 -2.98
C LEU A 24 24.34 2.67 -2.81
N ASP A 25 24.95 3.86 -2.78
CA ASP A 25 26.40 4.01 -2.62
C ASP A 25 26.81 4.09 -1.14
N HIS A 26 25.94 3.62 -0.24
CA HIS A 26 25.90 4.06 1.16
C HIS A 26 26.05 2.95 2.22
N LEU A 27 25.96 1.66 1.88
CA LEU A 27 26.26 0.58 2.83
C LEU A 27 27.78 0.45 3.00
N VAL A 28 28.29 0.95 4.12
CA VAL A 28 29.74 0.96 4.40
C VAL A 28 30.22 -0.40 4.87
N ARG A 29 29.45 -1.07 5.73
CA ARG A 29 29.82 -2.35 6.33
C ARG A 29 28.61 -3.07 6.90
N SER A 30 28.60 -4.39 6.83
CA SER A 30 27.66 -5.24 7.58
C SER A 30 28.37 -6.50 8.06
N VAL A 31 28.21 -6.84 9.34
CA VAL A 31 28.81 -8.01 9.97
C VAL A 31 27.74 -8.73 10.79
N LYS A 32 27.62 -10.04 10.59
CA LYS A 32 26.69 -10.91 11.29
C LYS A 32 27.46 -12.02 11.99
N SER A 33 27.21 -12.20 13.28
CA SER A 33 27.80 -13.26 14.09
C SER A 33 27.04 -14.58 13.98
N GLY A 34 27.73 -15.68 14.26
CA GLY A 34 27.11 -17.01 14.39
C GLY A 34 26.11 -17.09 15.54
N ALA A 35 26.20 -16.20 16.53
CA ALA A 35 25.26 -16.08 17.64
C ALA A 35 23.98 -15.30 17.28
N GLY A 36 23.84 -14.85 16.03
CA GLY A 36 22.63 -14.20 15.53
C GLY A 36 22.56 -12.70 15.77
N ALA A 37 23.64 -12.05 16.22
CA ALA A 37 23.74 -10.58 16.26
C ALA A 37 24.24 -10.05 14.91
N GLN A 38 23.77 -8.88 14.50
CA GLN A 38 24.24 -8.21 13.28
C GLN A 38 24.36 -6.71 13.48
N VAL A 39 25.46 -6.15 12.96
CA VAL A 39 25.76 -4.71 12.91
C VAL A 39 25.81 -4.29 11.44
N SER A 40 25.05 -3.28 11.06
CA SER A 40 25.12 -2.67 9.71
C SER A 40 25.36 -1.17 9.80
N VAL A 41 26.27 -0.65 8.98
CA VAL A 41 26.70 0.74 8.95
C VAL A 41 26.34 1.35 7.61
N LEU A 42 25.61 2.46 7.65
CA LEU A 42 25.03 3.12 6.49
C LEU A 42 25.41 4.61 6.52
N GLU A 43 25.97 5.13 5.44
CA GLU A 43 26.15 6.57 5.23
C GLU A 43 24.85 7.17 4.67
N TRP A 44 24.08 7.89 5.47
CA TRP A 44 22.92 8.62 4.98
C TRP A 44 23.15 10.09 5.25
N GLN A 45 23.78 10.77 4.29
CA GLN A 45 24.22 12.16 4.42
C GLN A 45 23.10 13.08 4.96
N PRO A 46 23.37 13.90 5.99
CA PRO A 46 24.69 14.15 6.61
C PRO A 46 25.08 13.15 7.72
N HIS A 47 24.32 12.06 7.93
CA HIS A 47 24.43 11.16 9.08
C HIS A 47 25.09 9.82 8.77
N LEU A 48 25.62 9.16 9.80
CA LEU A 48 26.05 7.77 9.77
C LEU A 48 25.13 6.95 10.64
N ILE A 49 24.40 5.99 10.07
CA ILE A 49 23.45 5.15 10.78
C ILE A 49 24.08 3.79 11.08
N ILE A 50 24.07 3.39 12.34
CA ILE A 50 24.52 2.11 12.85
C ILE A 50 23.30 1.35 13.32
N ALA A 51 22.99 0.27 12.62
CA ALA A 51 21.79 -0.52 12.78
C ALA A 51 22.10 -1.87 13.39
N LEU A 52 21.49 -2.15 14.54
CA LEU A 52 21.68 -3.38 15.29
C LEU A 52 20.46 -4.27 15.11
N GLN A 53 20.73 -5.55 14.87
CA GLN A 53 19.72 -6.57 14.60
C GLN A 53 20.07 -7.85 15.38
N VAL A 54 19.04 -8.57 15.81
CA VAL A 54 19.16 -9.86 16.50
C VAL A 54 18.19 -10.83 15.81
N ASP A 55 18.65 -12.02 15.44
CA ASP A 55 17.83 -13.05 14.82
C ASP A 55 16.71 -13.48 15.79
N SER A 56 15.49 -13.64 15.29
CA SER A 56 14.33 -14.04 16.09
C SER A 56 14.47 -15.42 16.73
N ARG A 57 15.44 -16.23 16.27
CA ARG A 57 15.76 -17.56 16.80
C ARG A 57 16.78 -17.54 17.93
N VAL A 58 17.37 -16.38 18.26
CA VAL A 58 18.27 -16.24 19.39
C VAL A 58 17.48 -16.49 20.68
N ALA A 59 17.83 -17.54 21.40
CA ALA A 59 17.32 -17.77 22.74
C ALA A 59 17.92 -16.73 23.69
N ILE A 60 17.11 -15.74 24.07
CA ILE A 60 17.53 -14.65 24.96
C ILE A 60 17.75 -15.19 26.39
N GLY A 61 17.15 -16.33 26.73
CA GLY A 61 17.28 -16.96 28.04
C GLY A 61 16.60 -16.12 29.12
N ASP A 62 17.15 -16.19 30.33
CA ASP A 62 16.73 -15.34 31.44
C ASP A 62 17.19 -13.88 31.21
N ALA A 63 16.24 -12.99 30.98
CA ALA A 63 16.48 -11.57 30.76
C ALA A 63 16.74 -10.78 32.06
N THR A 64 16.67 -11.43 33.23
CA THR A 64 16.99 -10.82 34.54
C THR A 64 18.46 -10.98 34.93
N SER A 65 19.15 -11.97 34.35
CA SER A 65 20.56 -12.27 34.63
C SER A 65 21.47 -11.13 34.16
N THR A 66 22.37 -10.70 35.05
CA THR A 66 23.33 -9.62 34.79
C THR A 66 24.77 -10.08 34.93
N VAL A 67 25.65 -9.33 34.27
CA VAL A 67 27.09 -9.52 34.25
C VAL A 67 27.77 -8.16 34.39
N VAL A 68 28.97 -8.14 34.98
CA VAL A 68 29.79 -6.93 35.02
C VAL A 68 30.44 -6.73 33.66
N TRP A 69 30.05 -5.67 32.97
CA TRP A 69 30.63 -5.23 31.71
C TRP A 69 31.21 -3.82 31.88
N ASP A 70 32.53 -3.74 31.81
CA ASP A 70 33.29 -2.51 32.00
C ASP A 70 32.88 -1.73 33.26
N GLY A 71 32.90 -2.44 34.40
CA GLY A 71 32.61 -1.90 35.73
C GLY A 71 31.13 -1.72 36.07
N GLU A 72 30.20 -1.91 35.12
CA GLU A 72 28.76 -1.74 35.35
C GLU A 72 28.00 -3.04 35.12
N LEU A 73 26.87 -3.21 35.81
CA LEU A 73 26.01 -4.36 35.62
C LEU A 73 25.11 -4.16 34.39
N VAL A 74 25.22 -5.08 33.44
CA VAL A 74 24.41 -5.10 32.20
C VAL A 74 23.73 -6.45 32.03
N PRO A 75 22.66 -6.55 31.22
CA PRO A 75 22.03 -7.84 30.92
C PRO A 75 23.02 -8.80 30.26
N GLU A 76 23.13 -10.01 30.80
CA GLU A 76 24.10 -11.01 30.34
C GLU A 76 23.89 -11.35 28.85
N PHE A 77 22.63 -11.48 28.42
CA PHE A 77 22.33 -11.73 27.01
C PHE A 77 22.82 -10.60 26.08
N ALA A 78 22.76 -9.34 26.52
CA ALA A 78 23.18 -8.20 25.73
C ALA A 78 24.71 -8.18 25.59
N GLN A 79 25.43 -8.49 26.67
CA GLN A 79 26.89 -8.64 26.67
C GLN A 79 27.34 -9.83 25.79
N ARG A 80 26.69 -10.99 25.87
CA ARG A 80 27.03 -12.12 24.97
C ARG A 80 26.83 -11.78 23.49
N LEU A 81 25.73 -11.11 23.15
CA LEU A 81 25.47 -10.67 21.77
C LEU A 81 26.48 -9.62 21.31
N TRP A 82 26.86 -8.71 22.21
CA TRP A 82 27.91 -7.73 21.99
C TRP A 82 29.23 -8.40 21.61
N GLU A 83 29.73 -9.29 22.46
CA GLU A 83 31.00 -10.01 22.25
C GLU A 83 30.99 -10.81 20.96
N SER A 84 29.84 -11.35 20.57
CA SER A 84 29.73 -12.15 19.35
C SER A 84 30.00 -11.39 18.06
N VAL A 85 29.84 -10.06 18.04
CA VAL A 85 29.84 -9.27 16.79
C VAL A 85 30.75 -8.04 16.85
N HIS A 86 31.11 -7.58 18.06
CA HIS A 86 31.77 -6.30 18.25
C HIS A 86 33.17 -6.25 17.61
N ASP A 87 34.00 -7.24 17.87
CA ASP A 87 35.39 -7.24 17.39
C ASP A 87 35.46 -7.31 15.87
N ASP A 88 34.60 -8.15 15.26
CA ASP A 88 34.55 -8.33 13.81
C ASP A 88 34.01 -7.10 13.08
N CYS A 89 33.16 -6.30 13.74
CA CYS A 89 32.52 -5.16 13.09
C CYS A 89 33.45 -3.96 12.91
N GLY A 90 34.50 -3.79 13.73
CA GLY A 90 35.49 -2.70 13.60
C GLY A 90 34.86 -1.30 13.63
N ILE A 91 33.74 -1.15 14.35
CA ILE A 91 32.84 0.00 14.23
C ILE A 91 33.48 1.34 14.60
N ALA A 92 34.35 1.38 15.62
CA ALA A 92 35.05 2.60 16.02
C ALA A 92 35.91 3.17 14.88
N SER A 93 36.62 2.30 14.16
CA SER A 93 37.46 2.70 13.02
C SER A 93 36.64 3.25 11.86
N VAL A 94 35.47 2.66 11.62
CA VAL A 94 34.53 3.13 10.58
C VAL A 94 34.01 4.53 10.95
N VAL A 95 33.54 4.70 12.19
CA VAL A 95 33.04 5.99 12.69
C VAL A 95 34.12 7.07 12.66
N ALA A 96 35.33 6.78 13.11
CA ALA A 96 36.44 7.73 13.10
C ALA A 96 36.80 8.19 11.69
N ARG A 97 36.89 7.28 10.71
CA ARG A 97 37.14 7.63 9.30
C ARG A 97 36.01 8.44 8.68
N TRP A 98 34.76 8.12 9.00
CA TRP A 98 33.62 8.85 8.49
C TRP A 98 33.54 10.28 9.05
N ARG A 99 33.76 10.45 10.37
CA ARG A 99 33.73 11.77 11.03
C ARG A 99 34.80 12.73 10.50
N LYS A 100 35.99 12.24 10.16
CA LYS A 100 37.03 13.07 9.51
C LYS A 100 36.56 13.69 8.20
N ARG A 101 35.69 12.99 7.46
CA ARG A 101 35.11 13.45 6.19
C ARG A 101 33.83 14.28 6.41
N ASN A 102 33.13 14.07 7.53
CA ASN A 102 31.81 14.66 7.82
C ASN A 102 31.76 15.23 9.26
N PRO A 103 32.47 16.33 9.56
CA PRO A 103 32.62 16.84 10.92
C PRO A 103 31.30 17.36 11.54
N ALA A 104 30.33 17.76 10.70
CA ALA A 104 29.02 18.24 11.14
C ALA A 104 27.94 17.13 11.20
N GLY A 105 28.29 15.89 10.87
CA GLY A 105 27.33 14.79 10.75
C GLY A 105 27.09 14.03 12.07
N ASP A 106 25.83 13.69 12.34
CA ASP A 106 25.48 12.84 13.49
C ASP A 106 25.78 11.36 13.23
N VAL A 107 26.31 10.68 14.26
CA VAL A 107 26.33 9.21 14.30
C VAL A 107 25.06 8.74 15.00
N VAL A 108 24.20 8.03 14.30
CA VAL A 108 22.91 7.56 14.80
C VAL A 108 22.98 6.06 15.06
N VAL A 109 22.75 5.64 16.31
CA VAL A 109 22.71 4.22 16.69
C VAL A 109 21.27 3.79 16.93
N THR A 110 20.85 2.67 16.34
CA THR A 110 19.45 2.21 16.41
C THR A 110 19.30 0.70 16.45
N GLY A 111 18.23 0.23 17.11
CA GLY A 111 17.84 -1.17 17.20
C GLY A 111 16.36 -1.32 17.59
N HIS A 112 15.78 -2.49 17.31
CA HIS A 112 14.39 -2.82 17.61
C HIS A 112 14.27 -4.01 18.57
N GLY A 113 13.36 -3.93 19.56
CA GLY A 113 13.19 -4.98 20.56
C GLY A 113 14.50 -5.27 21.29
N TYR A 114 14.90 -6.53 21.43
CA TYR A 114 16.17 -6.90 22.06
C TYR A 114 17.42 -6.41 21.31
N ALA A 115 17.33 -6.09 20.02
CA ALA A 115 18.42 -5.47 19.30
C ALA A 115 18.68 -4.02 19.75
N SER A 116 17.70 -3.38 20.40
CA SER A 116 17.93 -2.09 21.08
C SER A 116 18.91 -2.23 22.24
N CYS A 117 18.97 -3.38 22.92
CA CYS A 117 19.93 -3.60 24.00
C CYS A 117 21.36 -3.65 23.47
N LEU A 118 21.56 -4.31 22.33
CA LEU A 118 22.82 -4.31 21.61
C LEU A 118 23.20 -2.89 21.10
N ALA A 119 22.20 -2.10 20.70
CA ALA A 119 22.37 -0.71 20.27
C ALA A 119 22.82 0.20 21.42
N VAL A 120 22.30 0.00 22.63
CA VAL A 120 22.71 0.75 23.84
C VAL A 120 24.18 0.51 24.14
N LEU A 121 24.64 -0.75 24.14
CA LEU A 121 26.07 -1.05 24.32
C LEU A 121 26.93 -0.42 23.21
N HIS A 122 26.42 -0.36 21.97
CA HIS A 122 27.17 0.22 20.82
C HIS A 122 27.29 1.72 20.94
N ALA A 123 26.21 2.37 21.37
CA ALA A 123 26.19 3.80 21.62
C ALA A 123 27.14 4.16 22.77
N ARG A 124 27.11 3.40 23.88
CA ARG A 124 28.03 3.61 25.01
C ARG A 124 29.48 3.48 24.54
N TYR A 125 29.87 2.34 23.98
CA TYR A 125 31.24 2.14 23.51
C TYR A 125 31.73 3.26 22.56
N LEU A 126 30.92 3.64 21.56
CA LEU A 126 31.31 4.70 20.62
C LEU A 126 31.49 6.06 21.29
N ALA A 127 30.66 6.38 22.29
CA ALA A 127 30.81 7.58 23.08
C ALA A 127 32.08 7.58 23.93
N GLU A 128 32.51 6.42 24.44
CA GLU A 128 33.80 6.24 25.14
C GLU A 128 34.98 6.49 24.20
N GLN A 129 34.83 6.13 22.93
CA GLN A 129 35.79 6.46 21.87
C GLN A 129 35.71 7.94 21.40
N GLY A 130 34.94 8.78 22.10
CA GLY A 130 34.82 10.22 21.81
C GLY A 130 33.85 10.58 20.68
N ALA A 131 32.99 9.65 20.22
CA ALA A 131 31.95 9.97 19.26
C ALA A 131 30.75 10.66 19.92
N SER A 132 30.25 11.75 19.34
CA SER A 132 28.90 12.25 19.63
C SER A 132 27.88 11.36 18.90
N VAL A 133 27.03 10.72 19.69
CA VAL A 133 26.08 9.70 19.23
C VAL A 133 24.67 10.13 19.58
N ARG A 134 23.76 10.05 18.60
CA ARG A 134 22.31 10.09 18.81
C ARG A 134 21.80 8.66 18.83
N THR A 135 20.98 8.31 19.81
CA THR A 135 20.44 6.96 19.93
C THR A 135 18.93 6.99 19.74
N VAL A 136 18.40 6.12 18.87
CA VAL A 136 16.96 5.96 18.66
C VAL A 136 16.60 4.49 18.77
N LEU A 137 15.94 4.12 19.85
CA LEU A 137 15.59 2.75 20.22
C LEU A 137 14.11 2.51 19.96
N PHE A 138 13.75 1.39 19.34
CA PHE A 138 12.35 1.06 19.06
C PHE A 138 11.91 -0.15 19.88
N GLY A 139 10.82 -0.04 20.62
CA GLY A 139 10.29 -1.15 21.43
C GLY A 139 11.31 -1.71 22.43
N SER A 140 12.18 -0.84 22.97
CA SER A 140 13.24 -1.27 23.88
C SER A 140 12.66 -1.73 25.21
N PRO A 141 13.00 -2.94 25.70
CA PRO A 141 12.52 -3.42 26.99
C PRO A 141 13.21 -2.70 28.16
N PRO A 142 12.61 -2.68 29.37
CA PRO A 142 13.25 -2.20 30.59
C PRO A 142 14.05 -3.34 31.21
N VAL A 143 15.31 -3.50 30.80
CA VAL A 143 16.19 -4.59 31.27
C VAL A 143 17.43 -4.07 32.01
N TRP A 144 17.57 -2.76 32.17
CA TRP A 144 18.80 -2.16 32.69
C TRP A 144 18.76 -2.00 34.20
N GLU A 145 19.91 -2.11 34.85
CA GLU A 145 20.06 -1.64 36.23
C GLU A 145 19.83 -0.12 36.30
N PRO A 146 19.18 0.40 37.37
CA PRO A 146 18.98 1.83 37.55
C PRO A 146 20.27 2.65 37.46
N SER A 147 21.34 2.17 38.08
CA SER A 147 22.65 2.85 38.09
C SER A 147 23.25 2.95 36.69
N PHE A 148 23.23 1.86 35.93
CA PHE A 148 23.67 1.86 34.53
C PHE A 148 22.81 2.80 33.69
N ALA A 149 21.49 2.74 33.83
CA ALA A 149 20.59 3.54 33.00
C ALA A 149 20.74 5.05 33.24
N GLU A 150 20.94 5.44 34.50
CA GLU A 150 21.20 6.82 34.88
C GLU A 150 22.57 7.30 34.36
N ALA A 151 23.62 6.48 34.51
CA ALA A 151 24.95 6.79 33.98
C ALA A 151 24.93 6.91 32.44
N PHE A 152 24.29 5.97 31.77
CA PHE A 152 24.11 5.97 30.32
C PHE A 152 23.36 7.22 29.84
N THR A 153 22.22 7.55 30.47
CA THR A 153 21.40 8.69 30.06
C THR A 153 22.12 10.02 30.28
N ARG A 154 22.89 10.15 31.37
CA ARG A 154 23.77 11.32 31.60
C ARG A 154 24.84 11.45 30.51
N ARG A 155 25.41 10.33 30.06
CA ARG A 155 26.48 10.32 29.05
C ARG A 155 25.97 10.52 27.62
N LEU A 156 24.78 10.01 27.34
CA LEU A 156 24.12 10.04 26.03
C LEU A 156 22.70 10.62 26.16
N PRO A 157 22.58 11.93 26.42
CA PRO A 157 21.28 12.58 26.63
C PRO A 157 20.39 12.59 25.38
N ASN A 158 20.99 12.47 24.19
CA ASN A 158 20.28 12.35 22.92
C ASN A 158 19.80 10.91 22.63
N THR A 159 19.33 10.21 23.66
CA THR A 159 18.79 8.86 23.56
C THR A 159 17.28 8.90 23.67
N HIS A 160 16.60 8.48 22.60
CA HIS A 160 15.15 8.44 22.53
C HIS A 160 14.67 7.00 22.38
N ARG A 161 13.67 6.62 23.16
CA ARG A 161 12.98 5.34 23.08
C ARG A 161 11.60 5.55 22.51
N VAL A 162 11.38 5.03 21.31
CA VAL A 162 10.11 5.08 20.60
C VAL A 162 9.29 3.84 20.94
N VAL A 163 8.10 4.04 21.51
CA VAL A 163 7.18 2.96 21.88
C VAL A 163 5.83 3.21 21.22
N TYR A 164 5.30 2.19 20.56
CA TYR A 164 3.95 2.23 20.00
C TYR A 164 2.93 1.67 21.00
N GLU A 165 1.71 2.19 20.96
CA GLU A 165 0.62 1.81 21.86
C GLU A 165 0.50 0.27 22.02
N ARG A 166 0.53 -0.20 23.28
CA ARG A 166 0.45 -1.63 23.67
C ARG A 166 1.63 -2.50 23.21
N ASP A 167 2.82 -1.93 23.00
CA ASP A 167 4.04 -2.72 22.81
C ASP A 167 4.39 -3.48 24.08
N ALA A 168 4.01 -4.76 24.12
CA ALA A 168 4.22 -5.62 25.28
C ALA A 168 5.70 -5.71 25.66
N LEU A 169 6.64 -5.76 24.71
CA LEU A 169 8.06 -5.88 25.08
C LEU A 169 8.59 -4.62 25.77
N ALA A 170 8.10 -3.45 25.38
CA ALA A 170 8.42 -2.19 26.04
C ALA A 170 7.64 -1.97 27.35
N LEU A 171 6.51 -2.66 27.55
CA LEU A 171 5.61 -2.47 28.69
C LEU A 171 5.69 -3.59 29.76
N SER A 172 6.12 -4.79 29.38
CA SER A 172 6.35 -5.94 30.26
C SER A 172 7.84 -6.25 30.31
N GLY A 173 8.52 -5.66 31.29
CA GLY A 173 9.87 -6.04 31.66
C GLY A 173 9.91 -7.33 32.49
N PRO A 174 11.10 -7.88 32.73
CA PRO A 174 11.29 -8.89 33.77
C PRO A 174 10.81 -8.33 35.13
N GLU A 175 10.24 -9.17 36.00
CA GLU A 175 9.87 -8.76 37.37
C GLU A 175 11.12 -8.25 38.13
N GLY A 176 11.05 -7.05 38.72
CA GLY A 176 12.13 -6.42 39.49
C GLY A 176 12.35 -4.93 39.17
N ASP A 177 13.38 -4.32 39.78
CA ASP A 177 13.71 -2.88 39.66
C ASP A 177 14.41 -2.49 38.33
N ARG A 178 14.11 -3.21 37.24
CA ARG A 178 14.70 -2.96 35.92
C ARG A 178 14.09 -1.73 35.27
N VAL A 179 14.92 -0.90 34.66
CA VAL A 179 14.49 0.36 34.06
C VAL A 179 14.88 0.46 32.59
N HIS A 180 14.30 1.44 31.90
CA HIS A 180 14.70 1.79 30.56
C HIS A 180 15.81 2.85 30.53
N VAL A 181 16.47 2.96 29.38
CA VAL A 181 17.35 4.09 29.06
C VAL A 181 16.66 5.09 28.12
N GLY A 182 17.02 6.36 28.25
CA GLY A 182 16.59 7.44 27.37
C GLY A 182 15.14 7.91 27.55
N THR A 183 14.84 9.03 26.89
CA THR A 183 13.55 9.72 26.92
C THR A 183 12.49 8.95 26.13
N LEU A 184 11.28 8.83 26.66
CA LEU A 184 10.19 8.11 26.02
C LEU A 184 9.50 8.99 24.98
N LEU A 185 9.42 8.52 23.74
CA LEU A 185 8.56 9.05 22.69
C LEU A 185 7.43 8.05 22.44
N HIS A 186 6.26 8.32 22.99
CA HIS A 186 5.12 7.40 22.91
C HIS A 186 4.18 7.78 21.76
N PHE A 187 3.94 6.82 20.85
CA PHE A 187 3.08 6.99 19.68
C PHE A 187 1.74 6.28 19.89
N ARG A 188 0.64 7.04 19.83
CA ARG A 188 -0.71 6.49 19.84
C ARG A 188 -1.19 6.10 18.45
N LYS A 189 -2.25 5.30 18.36
CA LYS A 189 -2.96 5.00 17.10
C LYS A 189 -3.39 6.25 16.32
N SER A 190 -3.57 7.39 17.01
CA SER A 190 -3.91 8.69 16.42
C SER A 190 -2.72 9.47 15.83
N GLY A 191 -1.49 8.94 15.90
CA GLY A 191 -0.28 9.59 15.38
C GLY A 191 0.30 10.69 16.27
N ARG A 192 -0.32 10.99 17.42
CA ARG A 192 0.21 11.95 18.40
C ARG A 192 1.39 11.37 19.18
N VAL A 193 2.45 12.17 19.30
CA VAL A 193 3.58 11.93 20.22
C VAL A 193 3.23 12.57 21.57
N CYS A 194 3.23 11.78 22.65
CA CYS A 194 3.10 12.31 24.00
C CYS A 194 4.49 12.34 24.64
N ASP A 195 4.96 13.52 25.02
CA ASP A 195 6.10 13.66 25.94
C ASP A 195 5.62 13.37 27.37
N ASP A 196 6.32 12.46 28.02
CA ASP A 196 6.35 12.08 29.43
C ASP A 196 5.14 12.42 30.35
N VAL A 197 4.47 11.36 30.78
CA VAL A 197 4.10 10.96 32.15
C VAL A 197 2.91 10.01 32.01
N TRP A 198 3.19 8.72 31.81
CA TRP A 198 2.22 7.68 32.11
C TRP A 198 2.45 7.23 33.54
N LYS A 199 1.64 7.73 34.47
CA LYS A 199 1.56 7.16 35.82
C LYS A 199 0.91 5.79 35.70
N ILE A 200 1.66 4.75 36.08
CA ILE A 200 1.17 3.37 36.27
C ILE A 200 0.24 3.38 37.49
N GLU A 201 -0.93 4.00 37.38
CA GLU A 201 -1.97 3.86 38.39
C GLU A 201 -3.28 3.64 37.65
N ARG A 202 -3.83 2.43 37.85
CA ARG A 202 -5.13 1.92 37.37
C ARG A 202 -5.11 1.11 36.07
N THR A 203 -4.39 0.00 36.08
CA THR A 203 -4.96 -1.26 35.55
C THR A 203 -4.46 -2.41 36.43
N PRO A 204 -5.34 -3.25 37.02
CA PRO A 204 -4.92 -4.32 37.92
C PRO A 204 -4.01 -5.36 37.23
N MET A 205 -2.98 -5.77 37.96
CA MET A 205 -1.94 -6.79 37.65
C MET A 205 -2.46 -8.25 37.45
N ALA A 206 -3.65 -8.47 36.92
CA ALA A 206 -4.30 -9.80 37.03
C ALA A 206 -4.17 -10.74 35.81
N ASP A 207 -3.68 -10.33 34.63
CA ASP A 207 -3.73 -11.19 33.42
C ASP A 207 -2.36 -11.54 32.80
N HIS A 208 -1.29 -11.55 33.59
CA HIS A 208 0.02 -12.05 33.15
C HIS A 208 0.07 -13.58 33.23
N GLY A 209 -0.56 -14.26 32.28
CA GLY A 209 -0.52 -15.73 32.23
C GLY A 209 -0.73 -16.37 30.86
N ASP A 210 -1.03 -15.61 29.81
CA ASP A 210 -1.48 -16.23 28.57
C ASP A 210 -0.49 -16.10 27.40
N VAL A 211 0.25 -17.19 27.15
CA VAL A 211 1.08 -17.38 25.95
C VAL A 211 0.24 -17.23 24.67
N GLU A 212 -1.09 -17.37 24.77
CA GLU A 212 -2.03 -17.13 23.68
C GLU A 212 -2.21 -15.63 23.36
N LEU A 213 -2.07 -14.74 24.35
CA LEU A 213 -2.03 -13.28 24.16
C LEU A 213 -0.72 -12.80 23.52
N TYR A 214 0.42 -13.45 23.81
CA TYR A 214 1.67 -13.21 23.09
C TYR A 214 1.57 -13.69 21.63
N ARG A 215 0.99 -14.88 21.37
CA ARG A 215 0.74 -15.37 20.00
C ARG A 215 -0.34 -14.59 19.25
N SER A 216 -1.32 -14.01 19.95
CA SER A 216 -2.32 -13.12 19.34
C SER A 216 -1.74 -11.74 19.07
N SER A 217 -0.82 -11.28 19.92
CA SER A 217 -0.07 -10.02 19.75
C SER A 217 0.98 -10.13 18.65
N VAL A 218 1.66 -11.27 18.48
CA VAL A 218 2.57 -11.55 17.35
C VAL A 218 1.79 -11.81 16.06
N ARG A 219 0.60 -12.44 16.10
CA ARG A 219 -0.31 -12.53 14.94
C ARG A 219 -0.94 -11.17 14.58
N SER A 220 -1.16 -10.31 15.57
CA SER A 220 -1.61 -8.93 15.42
C SER A 220 -0.48 -8.04 14.90
N TRP A 221 0.75 -8.19 15.38
CA TRP A 221 1.93 -7.44 14.91
C TRP A 221 2.40 -7.91 13.54
N ASN A 222 2.42 -9.21 13.24
CA ASN A 222 2.61 -9.70 11.88
C ASN A 222 1.43 -9.32 11.00
N GLY A 223 0.20 -9.28 11.52
CA GLY A 223 -0.98 -8.78 10.81
C GLY A 223 -0.94 -7.26 10.56
N VAL A 224 -0.35 -6.46 11.44
CA VAL A 224 -0.21 -5.00 11.33
C VAL A 224 1.02 -4.64 10.50
N ILE A 225 2.15 -5.32 10.68
CA ILE A 225 3.31 -5.24 9.80
C ILE A 225 2.94 -5.73 8.40
N ASP A 226 2.19 -6.82 8.24
CA ASP A 226 1.72 -7.27 6.94
C ASP A 226 0.63 -6.36 6.40
N ASN A 227 -0.21 -5.73 7.22
CA ASN A 227 -1.16 -4.72 6.74
C ASN A 227 -0.47 -3.40 6.37
N VAL A 228 0.60 -3.00 7.06
CA VAL A 228 1.40 -1.80 6.75
C VAL A 228 2.37 -2.08 5.59
N ARG A 229 2.93 -3.28 5.48
CA ARG A 229 3.72 -3.76 4.33
C ARG A 229 2.83 -4.00 3.11
N LYS A 230 1.63 -4.58 3.26
CA LYS A 230 0.64 -4.70 2.18
C LYS A 230 0.10 -3.33 1.79
N ARG A 231 -0.22 -2.43 2.73
CA ARG A 231 -0.69 -1.07 2.38
C ARG A 231 0.41 -0.20 1.79
N ARG A 232 1.67 -0.31 2.23
CA ARG A 232 2.77 0.55 1.74
C ARG A 232 3.48 -0.02 0.50
N ARG A 233 3.59 -1.36 0.36
CA ARG A 233 3.94 -1.99 -0.93
C ARG A 233 2.77 -1.91 -1.90
N ALA A 234 1.51 -2.01 -1.50
CA ALA A 234 0.36 -1.75 -2.39
C ALA A 234 -0.05 -0.27 -2.45
N VAL A 235 0.78 0.67 -1.98
CA VAL A 235 0.67 2.09 -2.30
C VAL A 235 1.88 2.49 -3.14
N ASN A 236 3.10 2.08 -2.79
CA ASN A 236 4.30 2.39 -3.59
C ASN A 236 4.48 1.48 -4.82
N ALA A 237 4.22 0.17 -4.72
CA ALA A 237 4.15 -0.70 -5.90
C ALA A 237 2.83 -0.51 -6.64
N PHE A 238 1.77 0.02 -6.02
CA PHE A 238 0.53 0.41 -6.72
C PHE A 238 0.76 1.70 -7.51
N GLN A 239 1.38 2.73 -6.93
CA GLN A 239 1.82 3.94 -7.63
C GLN A 239 2.90 3.69 -8.69
N LYS A 240 3.74 2.65 -8.57
CA LYS A 240 4.66 2.20 -9.64
C LYS A 240 4.06 1.19 -10.62
N LEU A 241 2.90 0.57 -10.32
CA LEU A 241 2.12 -0.28 -11.25
C LEU A 241 1.03 0.49 -11.98
N MET A 242 0.73 1.72 -11.57
CA MET A 242 -0.39 2.45 -12.14
C MET A 242 -0.08 2.88 -13.57
N ALA A 243 -1.09 2.66 -14.39
CA ALA A 243 -1.37 3.39 -15.59
C ALA A 243 -1.01 4.88 -15.52
N ASP A 244 -0.59 5.45 -16.64
CA ASP A 244 -0.49 6.91 -16.80
C ASP A 244 -1.79 7.61 -16.36
N GLU A 245 -1.75 8.89 -16.01
CA GLU A 245 -3.00 9.60 -15.72
C GLU A 245 -3.89 9.61 -16.96
N PRO A 246 -5.17 9.19 -16.86
CA PRO A 246 -6.01 9.03 -18.04
C PRO A 246 -6.38 10.40 -18.61
N GLU A 247 -6.39 10.50 -19.93
CA GLU A 247 -6.85 11.70 -20.63
C GLU A 247 -8.36 11.88 -20.44
N ARG A 248 -8.77 13.09 -20.02
CA ARG A 248 -10.20 13.41 -19.80
C ARG A 248 -11.06 13.17 -21.02
N ASP A 249 -10.62 13.64 -22.18
CA ASP A 249 -11.39 13.52 -23.42
C ASP A 249 -11.61 12.05 -23.78
N LEU A 250 -10.58 11.20 -23.59
CA LEU A 250 -10.72 9.76 -23.76
C LEU A 250 -11.76 9.16 -22.78
N LEU A 251 -11.72 9.54 -21.50
CA LEU A 251 -12.71 9.05 -20.54
C LEU A 251 -14.14 9.53 -20.85
N VAL A 252 -14.32 10.72 -21.42
CA VAL A 252 -15.64 11.20 -21.84
C VAL A 252 -16.10 10.44 -23.08
N ASP A 253 -15.25 10.31 -24.10
CA ASP A 253 -15.55 9.62 -25.35
C ASP A 253 -15.92 8.15 -25.13
N LEU A 254 -15.20 7.47 -24.24
CA LEU A 254 -15.48 6.08 -23.86
C LEU A 254 -16.77 5.94 -23.03
N ALA A 255 -17.17 6.97 -22.28
CA ALA A 255 -18.45 6.99 -21.59
C ALA A 255 -19.61 7.19 -22.56
N GLU A 256 -19.45 8.07 -23.56
CA GLU A 256 -20.42 8.30 -24.64
C GLU A 256 -20.67 7.03 -25.47
N ILE A 257 -19.61 6.33 -25.90
CA ILE A 257 -19.79 5.06 -26.64
C ILE A 257 -20.38 3.96 -25.76
N SER A 258 -20.02 3.92 -24.46
CA SER A 258 -20.62 3.00 -23.49
C SER A 258 -22.09 3.32 -23.18
N CYS A 259 -22.55 4.54 -23.45
CA CYS A 259 -23.95 4.91 -23.40
C CYS A 259 -24.67 4.49 -24.69
N LEU A 260 -24.07 4.75 -25.86
CA LEU A 260 -24.67 4.44 -27.15
C LEU A 260 -24.90 2.93 -27.35
N ILE A 261 -24.03 2.08 -26.82
CA ILE A 261 -24.11 0.62 -27.01
C ILE A 261 -25.37 -0.04 -26.38
N TYR A 262 -26.17 0.70 -25.61
CA TYR A 262 -27.48 0.25 -25.13
C TYR A 262 -28.58 0.32 -26.20
N GLU A 263 -28.33 1.01 -27.31
CA GLU A 263 -29.23 1.09 -28.46
C GLU A 263 -29.09 -0.14 -29.38
N ALA A 264 -30.04 -0.32 -30.29
CA ALA A 264 -29.95 -1.36 -31.31
C ALA A 264 -28.75 -1.17 -32.24
N GLY A 265 -28.17 -2.26 -32.74
CA GLY A 265 -26.91 -2.22 -33.50
C GLY A 265 -26.93 -1.33 -34.77
N ASP A 266 -28.08 -1.20 -35.43
CA ASP A 266 -28.28 -0.30 -36.57
C ASP A 266 -28.28 1.19 -36.16
N VAL A 267 -28.85 1.49 -35.00
CA VAL A 267 -28.82 2.82 -34.37
C VAL A 267 -27.38 3.16 -33.95
N VAL A 268 -26.68 2.20 -33.35
CA VAL A 268 -25.25 2.35 -32.98
C VAL A 268 -24.41 2.62 -34.23
N ALA A 269 -24.58 1.85 -35.30
CA ALA A 269 -23.86 2.03 -36.56
C ALA A 269 -24.01 3.44 -37.13
N THR A 270 -25.24 3.98 -37.06
CA THR A 270 -25.59 5.28 -37.63
C THR A 270 -25.07 6.43 -36.78
N ARG A 271 -25.14 6.32 -35.45
CA ARG A 271 -24.88 7.43 -34.53
C ARG A 271 -23.46 7.48 -33.97
N ALA A 272 -22.67 6.41 -34.09
CA ALA A 272 -21.32 6.36 -33.50
C ALA A 272 -20.42 7.50 -34.00
N GLY A 273 -20.49 7.83 -35.30
CA GLY A 273 -19.71 8.92 -35.90
C GLY A 273 -20.14 10.33 -35.47
N ASP A 274 -21.38 10.47 -34.98
CA ASP A 274 -21.98 11.75 -34.58
C ASP A 274 -21.91 11.98 -33.06
N LEU A 275 -21.29 11.06 -32.30
CA LEU A 275 -21.12 11.24 -30.86
C LEU A 275 -20.32 12.51 -30.56
N PRO A 276 -20.69 13.28 -29.52
CA PRO A 276 -19.98 14.48 -29.10
C PRO A 276 -18.64 14.13 -28.43
N SER A 277 -17.73 13.63 -29.25
CA SER A 277 -16.46 13.00 -28.90
C SER A 277 -15.29 13.74 -29.54
N SER A 278 -14.11 13.64 -28.92
CA SER A 278 -12.90 14.31 -29.41
C SER A 278 -12.32 13.67 -30.68
N GLN A 279 -12.62 12.39 -30.92
CA GLN A 279 -12.28 11.66 -32.14
C GLN A 279 -13.49 10.84 -32.61
N PRO A 280 -13.71 10.70 -33.94
CA PRO A 280 -14.86 9.97 -34.45
C PRO A 280 -14.76 8.47 -34.17
N PHE A 281 -15.91 7.85 -33.88
CA PHE A 281 -16.05 6.39 -33.86
C PHE A 281 -16.62 5.90 -35.19
N THR A 282 -15.96 4.89 -35.77
CA THR A 282 -16.50 4.15 -36.94
C THR A 282 -16.73 2.71 -36.53
N MET A 283 -17.98 2.25 -36.57
CA MET A 283 -18.31 0.88 -36.21
C MET A 283 -17.71 -0.10 -37.24
N LEU A 284 -16.99 -1.10 -36.73
CA LEU A 284 -16.38 -2.19 -37.51
C LEU A 284 -17.21 -3.47 -37.41
N ASP A 285 -17.76 -3.75 -36.24
CA ASP A 285 -18.59 -4.92 -35.97
C ASP A 285 -19.55 -4.64 -34.80
N PHE A 286 -20.67 -5.35 -34.78
CA PHE A 286 -21.62 -5.36 -33.67
C PHE A 286 -22.07 -6.81 -33.45
N MET A 287 -21.94 -7.26 -32.21
CA MET A 287 -22.10 -8.66 -31.84
C MET A 287 -23.18 -8.78 -30.78
N THR A 288 -24.07 -9.74 -30.96
CA THR A 288 -25.04 -10.17 -29.95
C THR A 288 -24.89 -11.67 -29.73
N SER A 289 -25.34 -12.18 -28.60
CA SER A 289 -25.33 -13.61 -28.27
C SER A 289 -26.59 -14.00 -27.50
N GLU A 290 -26.89 -15.31 -27.47
CA GLU A 290 -28.01 -15.87 -26.70
C GLU A 290 -27.80 -15.77 -25.18
N GLU A 291 -26.59 -15.47 -24.72
CA GLU A 291 -26.24 -15.25 -23.31
C GLU A 291 -26.40 -13.77 -22.90
N ASP A 292 -27.14 -12.97 -23.69
CA ASP A 292 -27.35 -11.53 -23.49
C ASP A 292 -26.07 -10.68 -23.49
N ALA A 293 -25.00 -11.16 -24.13
CA ALA A 293 -23.81 -10.34 -24.38
C ALA A 293 -23.98 -9.51 -25.66
N GLU A 294 -23.76 -8.21 -25.56
CA GLU A 294 -23.74 -7.28 -26.69
C GLU A 294 -22.45 -6.44 -26.69
N VAL A 295 -21.78 -6.41 -27.84
CA VAL A 295 -20.46 -5.80 -28.00
C VAL A 295 -20.36 -5.05 -29.32
N GLY A 296 -19.95 -3.80 -29.26
CA GLY A 296 -19.57 -3.03 -30.44
C GLY A 296 -18.05 -2.95 -30.55
N VAL A 297 -17.52 -3.09 -31.76
CA VAL A 297 -16.11 -2.86 -32.06
C VAL A 297 -16.00 -1.68 -33.02
N PHE A 298 -15.16 -0.72 -32.68
CA PHE A 298 -15.05 0.56 -33.37
C PHE A 298 -13.60 0.90 -33.67
N ARG A 299 -13.38 1.60 -34.79
CA ARG A 299 -12.18 2.42 -34.96
C ARG A 299 -12.43 3.77 -34.28
N TYR A 300 -11.48 4.21 -33.46
CA TYR A 300 -11.50 5.50 -32.78
C TYR A 300 -10.36 6.36 -33.30
N GLY A 301 -10.69 7.51 -33.88
CA GLY A 301 -9.72 8.33 -34.61
C GLY A 301 -9.10 7.58 -35.79
N LYS A 302 -7.77 7.64 -35.93
CA LYS A 302 -7.05 7.03 -37.06
C LYS A 302 -6.67 5.58 -36.83
N ASP A 303 -6.19 5.25 -35.63
CA ASP A 303 -5.44 4.03 -35.39
C ASP A 303 -5.80 3.31 -34.09
N ASP A 304 -6.76 3.76 -33.28
CA ASP A 304 -7.16 3.01 -32.09
C ASP A 304 -8.37 2.09 -32.36
N LEU A 305 -8.38 0.93 -31.70
CA LEU A 305 -9.50 -0.01 -31.70
C LEU A 305 -10.21 0.04 -30.36
N VAL A 306 -11.50 0.33 -30.35
CA VAL A 306 -12.35 0.36 -29.15
C VAL A 306 -13.31 -0.83 -29.16
N ILE A 307 -13.38 -1.58 -28.07
CA ILE A 307 -14.30 -2.69 -27.84
C ILE A 307 -15.20 -2.29 -26.68
N ALA A 308 -16.47 -1.97 -26.96
CA ALA A 308 -17.43 -1.51 -25.98
C ALA A 308 -18.45 -2.60 -25.66
N TYR A 309 -18.49 -3.03 -24.39
CA TYR A 309 -19.46 -4.00 -23.88
C TYR A 309 -20.67 -3.28 -23.28
N ARG A 310 -21.86 -3.70 -23.68
CA ARG A 310 -23.11 -3.25 -23.07
C ARG A 310 -23.30 -3.88 -21.69
N GLY A 311 -23.87 -3.12 -20.76
CA GLY A 311 -24.35 -3.65 -19.48
C GLY A 311 -25.83 -4.05 -19.49
N SER A 312 -26.32 -4.57 -18.37
CA SER A 312 -27.75 -4.81 -18.20
C SER A 312 -28.53 -3.49 -18.17
N SER A 313 -29.73 -3.48 -18.75
CA SER A 313 -30.69 -2.37 -18.64
C SER A 313 -31.40 -2.36 -17.28
N SER A 314 -31.24 -3.41 -16.45
CA SER A 314 -31.88 -3.55 -15.15
C SER A 314 -30.84 -3.77 -14.04
N VAL A 315 -30.62 -2.71 -13.26
CA VAL A 315 -29.73 -2.72 -12.08
C VAL A 315 -30.27 -3.64 -10.97
N LYS A 316 -31.59 -3.85 -10.90
CA LYS A 316 -32.23 -4.73 -9.93
C LYS A 316 -31.99 -6.21 -10.26
N ASP A 317 -32.09 -6.59 -11.53
CA ASP A 317 -31.86 -7.98 -11.95
C ASP A 317 -30.39 -8.35 -11.78
N MET A 318 -29.48 -7.41 -12.11
CA MET A 318 -28.06 -7.57 -11.83
C MET A 318 -27.77 -7.86 -10.35
N TYR A 319 -28.49 -7.24 -9.40
CA TYR A 319 -28.26 -7.49 -7.97
C TYR A 319 -28.70 -8.90 -7.53
N ILE A 320 -29.74 -9.44 -8.16
CA ILE A 320 -30.23 -10.79 -7.92
C ILE A 320 -29.24 -11.81 -8.52
N ASP A 321 -28.67 -11.51 -9.68
CA ASP A 321 -27.71 -12.36 -10.40
C ASP A 321 -26.28 -12.33 -9.83
N LEU A 322 -25.93 -11.29 -9.06
CA LEU A 322 -24.62 -11.15 -8.39
C LEU A 322 -24.36 -12.20 -7.29
N ALA A 323 -25.34 -13.06 -7.00
CA ALA A 323 -25.23 -14.20 -6.09
C ALA A 323 -24.75 -15.51 -6.76
N THR A 324 -24.20 -15.44 -7.98
CA THR A 324 -23.70 -16.64 -8.67
C THR A 324 -22.34 -17.11 -8.15
N ALA A 325 -22.05 -18.40 -8.38
CA ALA A 325 -20.86 -19.06 -7.88
C ALA A 325 -19.58 -18.55 -8.57
N PRO A 326 -18.45 -18.46 -7.85
CA PRO A 326 -17.13 -18.23 -8.45
C PRO A 326 -16.71 -19.44 -9.30
N VAL A 327 -16.29 -19.21 -10.55
CA VAL A 327 -15.81 -20.26 -11.47
C VAL A 327 -14.40 -19.97 -11.98
N PRO A 328 -13.61 -20.99 -12.35
CA PRO A 328 -12.32 -20.82 -13.01
C PRO A 328 -12.42 -20.00 -14.30
N PHE A 329 -11.38 -19.21 -14.61
CA PHE A 329 -11.23 -18.50 -15.88
C PHE A 329 -10.16 -19.18 -16.73
N ASP A 330 -10.49 -20.35 -17.25
CA ASP A 330 -9.55 -21.31 -17.88
C ASP A 330 -8.87 -20.78 -19.16
N GLU A 331 -9.40 -19.71 -19.74
CA GLU A 331 -8.80 -19.04 -20.90
C GLU A 331 -7.45 -18.37 -20.61
N VAL A 332 -7.21 -18.02 -19.35
CA VAL A 332 -6.00 -17.29 -18.92
C VAL A 332 -5.25 -18.04 -17.82
N PHE A 333 -5.94 -18.86 -17.04
CA PHE A 333 -5.40 -19.49 -15.83
C PHE A 333 -5.41 -21.01 -15.95
N GLU A 334 -4.41 -21.66 -15.37
CA GLU A 334 -4.40 -23.11 -15.23
C GLU A 334 -5.40 -23.57 -14.14
N GLU A 335 -5.80 -24.84 -14.14
CA GLU A 335 -6.82 -25.37 -13.21
C GLU A 335 -6.44 -25.12 -11.72
N ASP A 336 -5.15 -25.23 -11.42
CA ASP A 336 -4.55 -25.06 -10.08
C ASP A 336 -4.33 -23.59 -9.67
N ASP A 337 -4.56 -22.61 -10.55
CA ASP A 337 -4.18 -21.22 -10.28
C ASP A 337 -5.04 -20.53 -9.22
N GLU A 338 -6.09 -21.16 -8.69
CA GLU A 338 -7.09 -20.63 -7.72
C GLU A 338 -7.80 -19.33 -8.17
N ALA A 339 -7.54 -18.83 -9.37
CA ALA A 339 -8.21 -17.63 -9.90
C ALA A 339 -9.67 -17.97 -10.21
N ARG A 340 -10.59 -17.17 -9.67
CA ARG A 340 -12.02 -17.35 -9.89
C ARG A 340 -12.69 -16.03 -10.22
N VAL A 341 -13.67 -16.07 -11.11
CA VAL A 341 -14.47 -14.92 -11.57
C VAL A 341 -15.95 -15.24 -11.45
N HIS A 342 -16.80 -14.21 -11.49
CA HIS A 342 -18.25 -14.37 -11.49
C HIS A 342 -18.74 -15.12 -12.74
N GLN A 343 -19.48 -16.21 -12.54
CA GLN A 343 -19.91 -17.11 -13.62
C GLN A 343 -20.70 -16.38 -14.71
N GLY A 344 -21.66 -15.52 -14.35
CA GLY A 344 -22.48 -14.82 -15.34
C GLY A 344 -21.66 -13.92 -16.28
N PHE A 345 -20.64 -13.23 -15.75
CA PHE A 345 -19.77 -12.37 -16.57
C PHE A 345 -18.91 -13.23 -17.49
N LEU A 346 -18.41 -14.36 -16.98
CA LEU A 346 -17.59 -15.26 -17.77
C LEU A 346 -18.38 -15.90 -18.92
N THR A 347 -19.61 -16.33 -18.68
CA THR A 347 -20.51 -16.87 -19.72
C THR A 347 -20.74 -15.86 -20.83
N GLN A 348 -21.05 -14.61 -20.49
CA GLN A 348 -21.25 -13.53 -21.46
C GLN A 348 -20.00 -13.17 -22.23
N PHE A 349 -18.85 -13.10 -21.56
CA PHE A 349 -17.58 -12.88 -22.23
C PHE A 349 -17.28 -14.00 -23.24
N ARG A 350 -17.45 -15.27 -22.83
CA ARG A 350 -17.19 -16.45 -23.65
C ARG A 350 -18.03 -16.50 -24.93
N SER A 351 -19.29 -16.07 -24.87
CA SER A 351 -20.22 -16.16 -26.01
C SER A 351 -19.83 -15.28 -27.20
N VAL A 352 -19.01 -14.24 -26.97
CA VAL A 352 -18.55 -13.29 -28.00
C VAL A 352 -17.04 -13.28 -28.20
N ARG A 353 -16.26 -13.92 -27.30
CA ARG A 353 -14.79 -13.93 -27.27
C ARG A 353 -14.16 -14.21 -28.63
N ASP A 354 -14.52 -15.30 -29.28
CA ASP A 354 -13.85 -15.75 -30.51
C ASP A 354 -14.07 -14.76 -31.67
N ARG A 355 -15.23 -14.10 -31.71
CA ARG A 355 -15.50 -13.04 -32.69
C ARG A 355 -14.69 -11.78 -32.39
N VAL A 356 -14.57 -11.39 -31.13
CA VAL A 356 -13.72 -10.27 -30.70
C VAL A 356 -12.25 -10.55 -31.06
N ASP A 357 -11.74 -11.75 -30.75
CA ASP A 357 -10.39 -12.18 -31.10
C ASP A 357 -10.14 -12.09 -32.61
N ALA A 358 -11.11 -12.50 -33.43
CA ALA A 358 -11.01 -12.41 -34.89
C ALA A 358 -10.96 -10.96 -35.39
N VAL A 359 -11.66 -10.02 -34.76
CA VAL A 359 -11.57 -8.59 -35.11
C VAL A 359 -10.22 -8.01 -34.67
N VAL A 360 -9.78 -8.29 -33.44
CA VAL A 360 -8.49 -7.80 -32.91
C VAL A 360 -7.34 -8.31 -33.77
N GLN A 361 -7.30 -9.62 -34.06
CA GLN A 361 -6.28 -10.24 -34.90
C GLN A 361 -6.21 -9.61 -36.30
N ARG A 362 -7.35 -9.30 -36.91
CA ARG A 362 -7.41 -8.64 -38.24
C ARG A 362 -6.81 -7.24 -38.25
N HIS A 363 -6.81 -6.55 -37.12
CA HIS A 363 -6.39 -5.15 -37.03
C HIS A 363 -5.08 -4.95 -36.25
N LEU A 364 -4.55 -5.98 -35.61
CA LEU A 364 -3.43 -5.91 -34.66
C LEU A 364 -2.17 -5.21 -35.19
N GLU A 365 -1.86 -5.40 -36.47
CA GLU A 365 -0.69 -4.81 -37.15
C GLU A 365 -0.86 -3.32 -37.49
N THR A 366 -2.10 -2.84 -37.63
CA THR A 366 -2.40 -1.48 -38.08
C THR A 366 -2.90 -0.56 -36.96
N ILE A 367 -3.33 -1.14 -35.83
CA ILE A 367 -3.83 -0.37 -34.69
C ILE A 367 -2.68 0.08 -33.80
N ARG A 368 -2.80 1.26 -33.20
CA ARG A 368 -1.88 1.78 -32.19
C ARG A 368 -2.21 1.22 -30.81
N ARG A 369 -3.48 1.35 -30.38
CA ARG A 369 -3.98 0.85 -29.08
C ARG A 369 -5.20 -0.03 -29.24
N VAL A 370 -5.37 -0.95 -28.29
CA VAL A 370 -6.64 -1.65 -28.05
C VAL A 370 -7.23 -1.08 -26.78
N ILE A 371 -8.46 -0.62 -26.84
CA ILE A 371 -9.17 0.01 -25.73
C ILE A 371 -10.44 -0.80 -25.47
N VAL A 372 -10.59 -1.33 -24.27
CA VAL A 372 -11.77 -2.10 -23.88
C VAL A 372 -12.56 -1.32 -22.84
N CYS A 373 -13.83 -1.05 -23.10
CA CYS A 373 -14.66 -0.27 -22.19
C CYS A 373 -16.05 -0.86 -21.98
N GLY A 374 -16.72 -0.39 -20.94
CA GLY A 374 -18.11 -0.74 -20.68
C GLY A 374 -18.65 -0.07 -19.43
N HIS A 375 -19.97 -0.10 -19.30
CA HIS A 375 -20.71 0.43 -18.17
C HIS A 375 -21.42 -0.70 -17.41
N SER A 376 -21.53 -0.59 -16.09
CA SER A 376 -22.24 -1.56 -15.24
C SER A 376 -21.67 -2.97 -15.42
N LEU A 377 -22.53 -3.96 -15.70
CA LEU A 377 -22.14 -5.31 -16.07
C LEU A 377 -21.18 -5.36 -17.30
N GLY A 378 -21.32 -4.44 -18.26
CA GLY A 378 -20.43 -4.35 -19.41
C GLY A 378 -18.99 -4.01 -19.02
N ALA A 379 -18.80 -3.26 -17.92
CA ALA A 379 -17.47 -3.00 -17.37
C ALA A 379 -16.79 -4.30 -16.86
N ALA A 380 -17.57 -5.24 -16.33
CA ALA A 380 -17.06 -6.54 -15.88
C ALA A 380 -16.62 -7.40 -17.08
N ASN A 381 -17.40 -7.44 -18.15
CA ASN A 381 -17.01 -8.11 -19.39
C ASN A 381 -15.77 -7.46 -20.02
N ALA A 382 -15.67 -6.14 -19.98
CA ALA A 382 -14.48 -5.41 -20.45
C ALA A 382 -13.21 -5.78 -19.67
N ILE A 383 -13.31 -6.01 -18.35
CA ILE A 383 -12.20 -6.50 -17.53
C ILE A 383 -11.77 -7.91 -17.95
N LEU A 384 -12.71 -8.85 -18.12
CA LEU A 384 -12.38 -10.21 -18.56
C LEU A 384 -11.72 -10.21 -19.94
N CYS A 385 -12.28 -9.42 -20.86
CA CYS A 385 -11.75 -9.23 -22.21
C CYS A 385 -10.35 -8.62 -22.21
N ALA A 386 -10.11 -7.56 -21.44
CA ALA A 386 -8.79 -6.94 -21.35
C ALA A 386 -7.72 -7.94 -20.89
N LEU A 387 -8.00 -8.75 -19.87
CA LEU A 387 -7.04 -9.76 -19.41
C LEU A 387 -6.78 -10.84 -20.47
N HIS A 388 -7.84 -11.37 -21.10
CA HIS A 388 -7.73 -12.35 -22.18
C HIS A 388 -6.92 -11.83 -23.36
N LEU A 389 -7.21 -10.61 -23.82
CA LEU A 389 -6.48 -9.99 -24.94
C LEU A 389 -5.02 -9.72 -24.58
N GLN A 390 -4.74 -9.33 -23.32
CA GLN A 390 -3.38 -9.13 -22.84
C GLN A 390 -2.57 -10.42 -22.82
N ASP A 391 -3.19 -11.52 -22.36
CA ASP A 391 -2.57 -12.84 -22.37
C ASP A 391 -2.32 -13.35 -23.79
N ARG A 392 -3.38 -13.31 -24.62
CA ARG A 392 -3.38 -13.88 -25.98
C ARG A 392 -2.49 -13.12 -26.96
N PHE A 393 -2.48 -11.79 -26.91
CA PHE A 393 -1.83 -10.95 -27.92
C PHE A 393 -0.63 -10.16 -27.39
N ALA A 394 -0.28 -10.29 -26.10
CA ALA A 394 0.85 -9.61 -25.48
C ALA A 394 0.89 -8.08 -25.74
N LEU A 395 -0.28 -7.43 -25.63
CA LEU A 395 -0.46 -6.03 -26.03
C LEU A 395 0.39 -5.03 -25.23
N GLY A 396 0.64 -5.32 -23.95
CA GLY A 396 1.49 -4.52 -23.09
C GLY A 396 0.84 -3.17 -22.81
N ASP A 397 1.61 -2.08 -22.87
CA ASP A 397 1.11 -0.74 -22.58
C ASP A 397 0.15 -0.21 -23.68
N ARG A 398 -0.02 -0.93 -24.82
CA ARG A 398 -1.00 -0.61 -25.88
C ARG A 398 -2.44 -0.94 -25.48
N LEU A 399 -2.66 -1.78 -24.46
CA LEU A 399 -3.98 -2.12 -23.97
C LEU A 399 -4.42 -1.12 -22.90
N ILE A 400 -5.62 -0.54 -23.07
CA ILE A 400 -6.27 0.31 -22.07
C ILE A 400 -7.63 -0.30 -21.73
N GLN A 401 -7.96 -0.39 -20.45
CA GLN A 401 -9.26 -0.82 -19.97
C GLN A 401 -9.93 0.31 -19.17
N VAL A 402 -11.17 0.65 -19.50
CA VAL A 402 -11.95 1.67 -18.78
C VAL A 402 -13.34 1.15 -18.44
N GLY A 403 -13.67 1.07 -17.15
CA GLY A 403 -14.99 0.64 -16.68
C GLY A 403 -15.72 1.75 -15.94
N TYR A 404 -17.02 1.91 -16.18
CA TYR A 404 -17.88 2.86 -15.46
C TYR A 404 -18.89 2.11 -14.59
N GLY A 405 -18.99 2.45 -13.31
CA GLY A 405 -19.97 1.81 -12.42
C GLY A 405 -19.76 0.30 -12.25
N CYS A 406 -18.51 -0.18 -12.33
CA CYS A 406 -18.21 -1.61 -12.36
C CYS A 406 -18.46 -2.28 -11.01
N SER A 407 -19.02 -3.49 -11.02
CA SER A 407 -19.08 -4.38 -9.86
C SER A 407 -17.73 -5.10 -9.64
N ARG A 408 -17.62 -5.85 -8.54
CA ARG A 408 -16.43 -6.66 -8.23
C ARG A 408 -16.45 -7.95 -9.09
N VAL A 409 -15.41 -8.20 -9.89
CA VAL A 409 -15.43 -9.22 -10.97
C VAL A 409 -14.86 -10.58 -10.56
N GLY A 410 -13.76 -10.59 -9.79
CA GLY A 410 -13.03 -11.82 -9.49
C GLY A 410 -12.32 -11.80 -8.15
N ASN A 411 -11.87 -12.96 -7.69
CA ASN A 411 -11.30 -13.15 -6.36
C ASN A 411 -9.91 -12.49 -6.20
N ASP A 412 -9.32 -12.63 -5.00
CA ASP A 412 -8.04 -12.01 -4.68
C ASP A 412 -6.88 -12.48 -5.58
N ARG A 413 -6.94 -13.71 -6.12
CA ARG A 413 -5.94 -14.24 -7.05
C ARG A 413 -6.10 -13.64 -8.44
N PHE A 414 -7.32 -13.65 -8.98
CA PHE A 414 -7.65 -12.98 -10.25
C PHE A 414 -7.18 -11.52 -10.23
N ARG A 415 -7.48 -10.78 -9.15
CA ARG A 415 -7.05 -9.39 -8.99
C ARG A 415 -5.53 -9.22 -9.08
N ARG A 416 -4.75 -10.12 -8.46
CA ARG A 416 -3.27 -10.01 -8.44
C ARG A 416 -2.70 -10.16 -9.84
N VAL A 417 -3.15 -11.18 -10.58
CA VAL A 417 -2.68 -11.44 -11.94
C VAL A 417 -3.15 -10.35 -12.90
N TYR A 418 -4.43 -9.96 -12.82
CA TYR A 418 -4.97 -8.85 -13.61
C TYR A 418 -4.14 -7.59 -13.45
N ARG A 419 -3.85 -7.16 -12.22
CA ARG A 419 -3.06 -5.95 -11.96
C ARG A 419 -1.62 -6.07 -12.43
N ALA A 420 -1.06 -7.27 -12.48
CA ALA A 420 0.29 -7.49 -12.99
C ALA A 420 0.37 -7.40 -14.52
N MET A 421 -0.69 -7.82 -15.22
CA MET A 421 -0.72 -7.90 -16.68
C MET A 421 -1.31 -6.65 -17.34
N VAL A 422 -2.41 -6.12 -16.80
CA VAL A 422 -3.17 -5.00 -17.36
C VAL A 422 -2.89 -3.75 -16.54
N LYS A 423 -1.81 -3.04 -16.89
CA LYS A 423 -1.38 -1.84 -16.17
C LYS A 423 -2.35 -0.67 -16.35
N ASN A 424 -2.79 -0.43 -17.59
CA ASN A 424 -3.66 0.69 -17.96
C ASN A 424 -5.15 0.37 -17.76
N SER A 425 -5.56 0.12 -16.51
CA SER A 425 -6.94 -0.23 -16.17
C SER A 425 -7.54 0.75 -15.16
N TYR A 426 -8.63 1.41 -15.55
CA TYR A 426 -9.29 2.47 -14.78
C TYR A 426 -10.76 2.12 -14.54
N LEU A 427 -11.20 2.18 -13.29
CA LEU A 427 -12.59 2.06 -12.89
C LEU A 427 -13.09 3.41 -12.39
N ILE A 428 -14.00 4.02 -13.13
CA ILE A 428 -14.63 5.28 -12.77
C ILE A 428 -15.85 4.98 -11.92
N ILE A 429 -15.92 5.60 -10.75
CA ILE A 429 -17.07 5.49 -9.84
C ILE A 429 -17.65 6.88 -9.62
N ASN A 430 -18.97 7.03 -9.80
CA ASN A 430 -19.68 8.27 -9.58
C ASN A 430 -20.36 8.24 -8.20
N ASP A 431 -19.97 9.17 -7.34
CA ASP A 431 -20.53 9.42 -6.02
C ASP A 431 -20.83 8.14 -5.23
N ASN A 432 -22.08 7.86 -4.91
CA ASN A 432 -22.50 6.70 -4.13
C ASN A 432 -23.13 5.61 -5.00
N ASP A 433 -22.61 5.39 -6.21
CA ASP A 433 -23.06 4.32 -7.10
C ASP A 433 -23.15 2.97 -6.35
N LEU A 434 -24.39 2.46 -6.27
CA LEU A 434 -24.73 1.21 -5.56
C LEU A 434 -23.98 -0.01 -6.09
N VAL A 435 -23.81 -0.11 -7.41
CA VAL A 435 -23.19 -1.28 -8.07
C VAL A 435 -21.72 -1.35 -7.75
N SER A 436 -21.07 -0.19 -7.75
CA SER A 436 -19.65 -0.07 -7.40
C SER A 436 -19.41 -0.24 -5.90
N GLY A 437 -20.39 0.19 -5.11
CA GLY A 437 -20.30 0.34 -3.66
C GLY A 437 -20.67 -0.91 -2.86
N THR A 438 -21.28 -1.94 -3.44
CA THR A 438 -21.76 -3.08 -2.64
C THR A 438 -20.58 -3.80 -1.96
N LEU A 439 -20.38 -3.52 -0.66
CA LEU A 439 -19.31 -4.03 0.22
C LEU A 439 -19.70 -5.27 1.03
N LEU A 440 -20.91 -5.79 0.83
CA LEU A 440 -21.43 -6.92 1.60
C LEU A 440 -20.75 -8.21 1.12
N LYS A 441 -20.06 -8.89 2.05
CA LYS A 441 -19.54 -10.27 2.03
C LYS A 441 -19.50 -10.96 0.66
N SER A 442 -18.62 -10.51 -0.23
CA SER A 442 -18.30 -11.23 -1.47
C SER A 442 -16.80 -11.44 -1.54
N GLU A 443 -16.40 -12.63 -1.97
CA GLU A 443 -15.01 -13.02 -2.25
C GLU A 443 -14.40 -12.24 -3.42
N PHE A 444 -15.22 -11.57 -4.22
CA PHE A 444 -14.77 -10.76 -5.36
C PHE A 444 -14.19 -9.42 -4.92
N ARG A 445 -13.33 -8.87 -5.79
CA ARG A 445 -12.59 -7.62 -5.61
C ARG A 445 -12.68 -6.75 -6.86
N HIS A 446 -12.56 -5.44 -6.66
CA HIS A 446 -12.27 -4.51 -7.75
C HIS A 446 -10.85 -4.75 -8.28
N VAL A 447 -10.70 -4.62 -9.59
CA VAL A 447 -9.42 -4.70 -10.30
C VAL A 447 -9.12 -3.35 -10.96
N GLY A 448 -7.86 -3.06 -11.30
CA GLY A 448 -7.47 -1.74 -11.79
C GLY A 448 -7.42 -0.63 -10.73
N ARG A 449 -7.20 0.60 -11.21
CA ARG A 449 -7.16 1.87 -10.47
C ARG A 449 -8.57 2.45 -10.34
N ILE A 450 -8.96 2.85 -9.14
CA ILE A 450 -10.31 3.35 -8.90
C ILE A 450 -10.27 4.87 -8.85
N LEU A 451 -10.97 5.52 -9.77
CA LEU A 451 -11.08 6.97 -9.88
C LEU A 451 -12.51 7.39 -9.52
N HIS A 452 -12.65 7.92 -8.31
CA HIS A 452 -13.94 8.29 -7.72
C HIS A 452 -14.26 9.76 -7.96
N ILE A 453 -15.38 10.05 -8.60
CA ILE A 453 -15.94 11.39 -8.74
C ILE A 453 -16.85 11.64 -7.53
N ARG A 454 -16.48 12.57 -6.64
CA ARG A 454 -17.31 12.91 -5.47
C ARG A 454 -18.26 14.07 -5.77
N SER A 455 -19.49 14.01 -5.26
CA SER A 455 -20.44 15.13 -5.37
C SER A 455 -19.83 16.44 -4.86
N GLY A 456 -20.17 17.56 -5.50
CA GLY A 456 -19.65 18.89 -5.16
C GLY A 456 -18.21 19.18 -5.60
N THR A 457 -17.50 18.20 -6.17
CA THR A 457 -16.12 18.38 -6.67
C THR A 457 -16.05 18.28 -8.18
N ASN A 458 -14.99 18.85 -8.77
CA ASN A 458 -14.61 18.69 -10.18
C ASN A 458 -13.28 17.93 -10.32
N HIS A 459 -13.01 17.01 -9.38
CA HIS A 459 -11.79 16.20 -9.33
C HIS A 459 -12.13 14.71 -9.35
N LEU A 460 -11.19 13.91 -9.86
CA LEU A 460 -11.19 12.47 -9.65
C LEU A 460 -10.31 12.17 -8.44
N TYR A 461 -10.74 11.27 -7.58
CA TYR A 461 -9.97 10.83 -6.42
C TYR A 461 -9.52 9.38 -6.63
N ASP A 462 -8.22 9.11 -6.48
CA ASP A 462 -7.69 7.75 -6.46
C ASP A 462 -8.05 7.06 -5.14
N SER A 463 -9.31 6.66 -5.01
CA SER A 463 -9.91 6.14 -3.78
C SER A 463 -11.17 5.33 -4.06
N VAL A 464 -11.49 4.39 -3.17
CA VAL A 464 -12.82 3.78 -3.11
C VAL A 464 -13.81 4.74 -2.44
N PRO A 465 -15.11 4.70 -2.80
CA PRO A 465 -16.14 5.45 -2.10
C PRO A 465 -16.18 5.13 -0.60
N ASP A 466 -16.54 6.12 0.22
CA ASP A 466 -16.66 5.96 1.67
C ASP A 466 -17.78 4.96 2.00
N ALA A 467 -17.45 3.89 2.72
CA ALA A 467 -18.31 2.73 3.01
C ALA A 467 -19.60 3.01 3.81
N TRP A 468 -19.83 4.26 4.22
CA TRP A 468 -20.88 4.68 5.15
C TRP A 468 -21.95 5.59 4.52
N LEU A 469 -21.82 5.93 3.23
CA LEU A 469 -22.79 6.77 2.53
C LEU A 469 -23.95 5.92 1.97
N PRO A 470 -25.19 6.46 1.91
CA PRO A 470 -26.31 5.75 1.33
C PRO A 470 -26.09 5.56 -0.17
N TYR A 471 -26.15 4.31 -0.63
CA TYR A 471 -26.00 3.97 -2.04
C TYR A 471 -27.16 4.49 -2.90
N SER A 472 -26.85 4.80 -4.16
CA SER A 472 -27.74 5.46 -5.10
C SER A 472 -27.76 4.74 -6.45
N VAL A 473 -28.94 4.30 -6.88
CA VAL A 473 -29.17 3.77 -8.23
C VAL A 473 -29.06 4.88 -9.28
N SER A 474 -29.38 6.12 -8.88
CA SER A 474 -29.31 7.26 -9.80
C SER A 474 -27.88 7.61 -10.18
N ASP A 475 -26.93 7.43 -9.27
CA ASP A 475 -25.50 7.67 -9.53
C ASP A 475 -24.86 6.61 -10.41
N HIS A 476 -25.54 5.48 -10.61
CA HIS A 476 -25.18 4.43 -11.54
C HIS A 476 -25.60 4.74 -13.00
N SER A 477 -26.21 5.89 -13.29
CA SER A 477 -26.56 6.24 -14.67
C SER A 477 -25.32 6.67 -15.46
N ILE A 478 -25.03 6.01 -16.58
CA ILE A 478 -23.93 6.37 -17.50
C ILE A 478 -24.00 7.84 -17.96
N VAL A 479 -25.20 8.40 -18.10
CA VAL A 479 -25.40 9.82 -18.44
C VAL A 479 -24.81 10.73 -17.35
N ARG A 480 -24.97 10.38 -16.07
CA ARG A 480 -24.34 11.14 -14.97
C ARG A 480 -22.82 11.03 -15.02
N TYR A 481 -22.27 9.86 -15.33
CA TYR A 481 -20.83 9.71 -15.51
C TYR A 481 -20.31 10.69 -16.59
N ILE A 482 -20.98 10.77 -17.74
CA ILE A 482 -20.64 11.70 -18.83
C ILE A 482 -20.70 13.16 -18.34
N GLU A 483 -21.80 13.57 -17.71
CA GLU A 483 -21.98 14.94 -17.19
C GLU A 483 -20.88 15.33 -16.21
N ARG A 484 -20.51 14.41 -15.31
CA ARG A 484 -19.51 14.66 -14.27
C ARG A 484 -18.08 14.67 -14.83
N LEU A 485 -17.74 13.77 -15.76
CA LEU A 485 -16.45 13.76 -16.45
C LEU A 485 -16.27 15.00 -17.35
N ARG A 486 -17.36 15.52 -17.93
CA ARG A 486 -17.35 16.81 -18.62
C ARG A 486 -17.13 18.01 -17.70
N GLN A 487 -17.30 17.87 -16.40
CA GLN A 487 -16.95 18.92 -15.44
C GLN A 487 -15.56 18.71 -14.83
N TRP A 488 -14.97 17.52 -15.00
CA TRP A 488 -13.68 17.18 -14.41
C TRP A 488 -12.56 18.12 -14.89
N SER A 489 -11.76 18.62 -13.96
CA SER A 489 -10.63 19.52 -14.21
C SER A 489 -9.43 18.86 -14.91
N GLY A 490 -9.45 17.53 -15.11
CA GLY A 490 -8.30 16.77 -15.59
C GLY A 490 -7.27 16.43 -14.49
N ARG A 491 -7.53 16.84 -13.24
CA ARG A 491 -6.67 16.52 -12.08
C ARG A 491 -7.17 15.29 -11.35
N VAL A 492 -6.31 14.29 -11.17
CA VAL A 492 -6.52 13.18 -10.24
C VAL A 492 -5.85 13.52 -8.91
N LEU A 493 -6.64 13.55 -7.84
CA LEU A 493 -6.18 13.80 -6.49
C LEU A 493 -6.02 12.47 -5.74
N PRO A 494 -5.00 12.35 -4.88
CA PRO A 494 -4.87 11.18 -4.01
C PRO A 494 -6.01 11.14 -2.96
N SER A 495 -6.31 9.96 -2.41
CA SER A 495 -7.36 9.77 -1.40
C SER A 495 -7.25 10.73 -0.19
N LYS A 496 -8.35 10.90 0.56
CA LYS A 496 -8.55 11.77 1.76
C LYS A 496 -7.41 11.80 2.80
N ALA A 497 -6.50 10.83 2.80
CA ALA A 497 -5.26 10.89 3.58
C ALA A 497 -4.30 12.03 3.15
N THR A 498 -4.59 12.73 2.04
CA THR A 498 -3.72 13.77 1.45
C THR A 498 -4.43 15.12 1.26
N GLU A 499 -5.76 15.18 1.40
CA GLU A 499 -6.51 16.46 1.34
C GLU A 499 -6.01 17.45 2.42
N ALA A 500 -5.54 16.94 3.57
CA ALA A 500 -4.93 17.75 4.62
C ALA A 500 -3.58 18.40 4.25
N ILE A 501 -3.03 18.14 3.06
CA ILE A 501 -1.73 18.66 2.60
C ILE A 501 -1.88 19.68 1.46
N ILE A 502 -3.01 19.67 0.73
CA ILE A 502 -3.16 20.43 -0.52
C ILE A 502 -3.99 21.72 -0.33
N ASP A 503 -4.72 21.85 0.78
CA ASP A 503 -5.61 23.01 1.03
C ASP A 503 -4.93 24.24 1.67
N ASP A 504 -3.59 24.24 1.84
CA ASP A 504 -2.86 25.28 2.60
C ASP A 504 -2.10 26.31 1.75
N ASP A 505 -2.37 26.40 0.44
CA ASP A 505 -1.70 27.39 -0.43
C ASP A 505 -2.47 28.71 -0.62
N THR A 506 -3.66 28.88 0.01
CA THR A 506 -4.44 30.13 -0.13
C THR A 506 -5.16 30.67 1.12
N ALA A 507 -4.94 30.14 2.32
CA ALA A 507 -5.59 30.67 3.53
C ALA A 507 -4.57 31.31 4.49
N GLU A 508 -4.80 32.58 4.86
CA GLU A 508 -4.03 33.26 5.91
C GLU A 508 -4.05 32.47 7.24
N PRO A 509 -2.98 32.58 8.05
CA PRO A 509 -2.77 31.68 9.19
C PRO A 509 -3.79 31.94 10.31
N TYR A 510 -4.68 30.98 10.55
CA TYR A 510 -5.50 30.96 11.75
C TYR A 510 -4.66 30.59 12.98
N THR A 511 -4.80 31.38 14.06
CA THR A 511 -4.08 31.16 15.32
C THR A 511 -4.74 30.06 16.17
N PRO A 512 -3.99 29.31 17.00
CA PRO A 512 -4.41 27.99 17.51
C PRO A 512 -5.46 27.95 18.64
N PHE A 513 -6.40 28.90 18.77
CA PHE A 513 -7.27 28.98 19.96
C PHE A 513 -8.78 28.71 19.75
N GLU A 514 -9.27 28.39 18.55
CA GLU A 514 -10.73 28.30 18.30
C GLU A 514 -11.34 26.91 18.02
N ILE A 515 -10.58 25.81 18.06
CA ILE A 515 -11.11 24.44 17.79
C ILE A 515 -11.31 23.63 19.08
N LEU A 516 -11.93 24.22 20.11
CA LEU A 516 -12.24 23.50 21.36
C LEU A 516 -13.69 23.63 21.86
N SER A 517 -14.63 24.15 21.05
CA SER A 517 -16.01 24.38 21.51
C SER A 517 -17.14 23.70 20.74
N SER A 518 -16.90 22.80 19.76
CA SER A 518 -17.99 22.25 18.94
C SER A 518 -18.22 20.73 18.96
N PHE A 519 -17.64 20.00 19.91
CA PHE A 519 -18.00 18.59 20.15
C PHE A 519 -18.39 18.35 21.61
N ALA A 520 -19.48 18.99 22.01
CA ALA A 520 -20.31 18.58 23.12
C ALA A 520 -21.75 18.54 22.61
N ASP A 521 -22.17 17.36 22.15
CA ASP A 521 -23.49 16.73 22.36
C ASP A 521 -23.55 15.37 21.64
#